data_AF-A0A480AB22-F1
#
_entry.id   AF-A0A480AB22-F1
#
_cell.length_a   1.000
_cell.length_b   1.000
_cell.length_c   1.000
_cell.angle_alpha   90.00
_cell.angle_beta   90.00
_cell.angle_gamma   90.00
#
_symmetry.space_group_name_H-M   'P 1'
#
loop_
_entity.id
_entity.type
_entity.pdbx_description
1 polymer ?
#
loop_
_entity_poly.entity_id
_entity_poly.type
_entity_poly.pdbx_seq_one_letter_code
_entity_poly.pdbx_strand_id
1 'polypeptide(L)'
;MKAFEVMGKFDEKGQLLLDKPLEIHALKQVRVIILVPDETESDSDDTSVMEIKASLKTALQEAKAGKRIPLEKMWEGIDAE
;
A
#
# COMPACT_ATOMS: atom_id res chain seq x y z
N MET A 1 19.93 -19.19 -10.18
CA MET A 1 18.72 -18.63 -10.81
C MET A 1 18.59 -17.18 -10.35
N LYS A 2 18.28 -16.23 -11.23
CA LYS A 2 18.15 -14.80 -10.88
C LYS A 2 16.73 -14.36 -11.21
N ALA A 3 16.03 -13.75 -10.25
CA ALA A 3 14.69 -13.19 -10.45
C ALA A 3 14.80 -11.74 -10.93
N PHE A 4 13.89 -11.34 -11.81
CA PHE A 4 13.75 -9.96 -12.27
C PHE A 4 12.31 -9.55 -12.02
N GLU A 5 12.13 -8.42 -11.35
CA GLU A 5 10.81 -7.82 -11.12
C GLU A 5 10.62 -6.70 -12.15
N VAL A 6 9.59 -6.86 -13.00
CA VAL A 6 9.21 -5.87 -14.00
C VAL A 6 7.69 -5.77 -14.01
N MET A 7 7.19 -4.55 -14.02
CA MET A 7 5.76 -4.29 -14.14
C MET A 7 5.27 -4.63 -15.55
N GLY A 8 4.12 -5.27 -15.62
CA GLY A 8 3.45 -5.59 -16.87
C GLY A 8 1.94 -5.65 -16.66
N LYS A 9 1.22 -5.62 -17.77
CA LYS A 9 -0.24 -5.69 -17.80
C LYS A 9 -0.68 -6.91 -18.60
N PHE A 10 -1.84 -7.45 -18.25
CA PHE A 10 -2.49 -8.46 -19.06
C PHE A 10 -3.35 -7.78 -20.12
N ASP A 11 -3.19 -8.20 -21.37
CA ASP A 11 -4.10 -7.85 -22.46
C ASP A 11 -5.42 -8.63 -22.36
N GLU A 12 -6.46 -8.23 -23.09
CA GLU A 12 -7.79 -8.88 -23.12
C GLU A 12 -7.72 -10.36 -23.55
N LYS A 13 -6.63 -10.77 -24.18
CA LYS A 13 -6.34 -12.15 -24.60
C LYS A 13 -5.52 -12.94 -23.57
N GLY A 14 -5.25 -12.36 -22.40
CA GLY A 14 -4.46 -12.97 -21.32
C GLY A 14 -2.96 -12.99 -21.60
N GLN A 15 -2.45 -12.15 -22.51
CA GLN A 15 -1.01 -12.06 -22.79
C GLN A 15 -0.36 -11.04 -21.85
N LEU A 16 0.76 -11.42 -21.21
CA LEU A 16 1.53 -10.52 -20.36
C LEU A 16 2.38 -9.59 -21.22
N LEU A 17 2.04 -8.31 -21.22
CA LEU A 17 2.79 -7.23 -21.84
C LEU A 17 3.66 -6.56 -20.77
N LEU A 18 4.98 -6.61 -20.95
CA LEU A 18 5.91 -5.94 -20.05
C LEU A 18 6.05 -4.47 -20.44
N ASP A 19 6.03 -3.56 -19.46
CA ASP A 19 6.22 -2.13 -19.72
C ASP A 19 7.65 -1.82 -20.22
N LYS A 20 8.61 -2.70 -19.87
CA LYS A 20 10.01 -2.60 -20.29
C LYS A 20 10.54 -3.95 -20.75
N PRO A 21 11.40 -3.99 -21.77
CA PRO A 21 12.04 -5.23 -22.21
C PRO A 21 12.97 -5.75 -21.10
N LEU A 22 12.98 -7.07 -20.90
CA LEU A 22 13.95 -7.72 -20.02
C LEU A 22 15.30 -7.74 -20.73
N GLU A 23 16.34 -7.18 -20.08
CA GLU A 23 17.74 -7.20 -20.56
C GLU A 23 18.39 -8.59 -20.40
N ILE A 24 17.68 -9.65 -20.81
CA ILE A 24 18.16 -11.01 -20.79
C ILE A 24 18.74 -11.31 -22.17
N HIS A 25 20.05 -11.12 -22.31
CA HIS A 25 20.79 -11.37 -23.55
C HIS A 25 21.03 -12.87 -23.83
N ALA A 26 20.08 -13.74 -23.47
CA ALA A 26 20.20 -15.17 -23.68
C ALA A 26 18.86 -15.77 -24.13
N LEU A 27 18.85 -16.41 -25.29
CA LEU A 27 17.75 -17.24 -25.80
C LEU A 27 17.66 -18.54 -24.98
N LYS A 28 17.27 -18.43 -23.72
CA LYS A 28 17.13 -19.56 -22.79
C LYS A 28 15.69 -19.66 -22.31
N GLN A 29 15.25 -20.87 -22.00
CA GLN A 29 13.96 -21.09 -21.37
C GLN A 29 13.98 -20.49 -19.95
N VAL A 30 12.98 -19.65 -19.65
CA VAL A 30 12.83 -18.98 -18.35
C VAL A 30 11.54 -19.42 -17.67
N ARG A 31 11.54 -19.45 -16.33
CA ARG A 31 10.32 -19.61 -15.53
C ARG A 31 9.79 -18.23 -15.18
N VAL A 32 8.53 -17.96 -15.48
CA VAL A 32 7.87 -16.68 -15.17
C VAL A 32 7.01 -16.89 -13.92
N ILE A 33 7.17 -16.02 -12.93
CA ILE A 33 6.32 -15.95 -11.75
C ILE A 33 5.58 -14.62 -11.84
N ILE A 34 4.24 -14.68 -11.83
CA ILE A 34 3.37 -13.51 -11.87
C ILE A 34 2.86 -13.30 -10.46
N LEU A 35 3.05 -12.10 -9.92
CA LEU A 35 2.39 -11.65 -8.70
C LEU A 35 1.20 -10.80 -9.12
N VAL A 36 -0.01 -11.30 -8.87
CA VAL A 36 -1.24 -10.54 -9.03
C VAL A 36 -1.56 -9.99 -7.63
N PRO A 37 -1.72 -8.66 -7.46
CA PRO A 37 -2.17 -8.13 -6.19
C PRO A 37 -3.57 -8.67 -5.90
N ASP A 38 -3.78 -9.26 -4.73
CA ASP A 38 -5.12 -9.57 -4.26
C ASP A 38 -5.87 -8.26 -4.05
N GLU A 39 -6.80 -7.94 -4.95
CA GLU A 39 -7.72 -6.80 -4.78
C GLU A 39 -8.70 -7.03 -3.60
N THR A 40 -8.69 -8.23 -3.02
CA THR A 40 -9.70 -8.73 -2.08
C THR A 40 -9.20 -8.98 -0.67
N GLU A 41 -7.94 -8.69 -0.33
CA GLU A 41 -7.53 -8.56 1.08
C GLU A 41 -7.93 -7.17 1.62
N SER A 42 -9.18 -6.77 1.37
CA SER A 42 -9.83 -5.78 2.21
C SER A 42 -10.15 -6.53 3.50
N ASP A 43 -9.16 -6.60 4.39
CA ASP A 43 -9.42 -7.00 5.77
C ASP A 43 -10.59 -6.14 6.26
N SER A 44 -11.64 -6.78 6.78
CA SER A 44 -12.85 -6.05 7.16
C SER A 44 -12.59 -5.07 8.31
N ASP A 45 -11.46 -5.23 9.01
CA ASP A 45 -10.96 -4.31 10.02
C ASP A 45 -10.12 -3.15 9.44
N ASP A 46 -9.79 -3.18 8.14
CA ASP A 46 -8.96 -2.13 7.53
C ASP A 46 -9.79 -0.87 7.27
N THR A 47 -9.37 0.22 7.90
CA THR A 47 -10.05 1.51 7.75
C THR A 47 -9.79 2.04 6.33
N SER A 48 -10.85 2.26 5.57
CA SER A 48 -10.75 2.73 4.19
C SER A 48 -9.86 3.98 4.07
N VAL A 49 -9.03 4.04 3.03
CA VAL A 49 -8.13 5.18 2.75
C VAL A 49 -8.88 6.53 2.74
N MET A 50 -10.15 6.54 2.33
CA MET A 50 -11.00 7.72 2.37
C MET A 50 -11.27 8.21 3.81
N GLU A 51 -11.54 7.28 4.72
CA GLU A 51 -11.82 7.56 6.12
C GLU A 51 -10.54 8.03 6.85
N ILE A 52 -9.40 7.38 6.57
CA ILE A 52 -8.08 7.83 7.08
C ILE A 52 -7.80 9.28 6.62
N LYS A 53 -8.01 9.59 5.34
CA LYS A 53 -7.80 10.96 4.81
C LYS A 53 -8.73 11.97 5.48
N ALA A 54 -9.99 11.61 5.72
CA ALA A 54 -10.95 12.48 6.40
C ALA A 54 -10.53 12.73 7.86
N SER A 55 -10.16 11.68 8.59
CA SER A 55 -9.68 11.75 9.96
C SER A 55 -8.43 12.63 10.09
N LEU A 56 -7.42 12.40 9.24
CA LEU A 56 -6.19 13.20 9.22
C LEU A 56 -6.46 14.68 8.90
N LYS A 57 -7.36 14.97 7.96
CA LYS A 57 -7.74 16.36 7.64
C LYS A 57 -8.36 17.04 8.86
N THR A 58 -9.26 16.36 9.57
CA THR A 58 -9.90 16.88 10.77
C THR A 58 -8.86 17.13 11.87
N ALA A 59 -8.04 16.13 12.20
CA ALA A 59 -6.98 16.24 13.20
C ALA A 59 -6.01 17.40 12.89
N LEU A 60 -5.67 17.61 11.61
CA LEU A 60 -4.83 18.74 11.19
C LEU A 60 -5.52 20.10 11.43
N GLN A 61 -6.83 20.22 11.22
CA GLN A 61 -7.57 21.46 11.50
C GLN A 61 -7.67 21.73 12.99
N GLU A 62 -7.94 20.71 13.81
CA GLU A 62 -7.97 20.81 15.27
C GLU A 62 -6.61 21.21 15.81
N ALA A 63 -5.56 20.58 15.28
CA ALA A 63 -4.19 20.91 15.57
C ALA A 63 -3.88 22.39 15.26
N LYS A 64 -4.31 22.91 14.11
CA LYS A 64 -4.16 24.34 13.75
C LYS A 64 -4.97 25.27 14.65
N ALA A 65 -6.16 24.83 15.09
CA ALA A 65 -7.02 25.58 15.99
C ALA A 65 -6.58 25.53 17.46
N GLY A 66 -5.45 24.87 17.77
CA GLY A 66 -4.95 24.72 19.14
C GLY A 66 -5.73 23.70 19.99
N LYS A 67 -6.66 22.96 19.39
CA LYS A 67 -7.38 21.86 20.04
C LYS A 67 -6.48 20.62 20.09
N ARG A 68 -5.52 20.62 21.02
CA ARG A 68 -4.59 19.52 21.25
C ARG A 68 -4.45 19.27 22.74
N ILE A 69 -4.15 18.03 23.09
CA ILE A 69 -3.78 17.66 24.46
C ILE A 69 -2.26 17.83 24.57
N PRO A 70 -1.75 18.60 25.56
CA PRO A 70 -0.32 18.66 25.84
C PRO A 70 0.24 17.26 26.14
N LEU A 71 1.47 16.98 25.72
CA LEU A 71 2.08 15.65 25.91
C LEU A 71 2.09 15.22 27.38
N GLU A 72 2.35 16.16 28.29
CA GLU A 72 2.33 15.96 29.75
C GLU A 72 0.97 15.50 30.28
N LYS A 73 -0.10 15.85 29.56
CA LYS A 73 -1.50 15.57 29.90
C LYS A 73 -2.06 14.36 29.15
N MET A 74 -1.29 13.76 28.24
CA MET A 74 -1.73 12.64 27.40
C MET A 74 -1.99 11.36 28.20
N TRP A 75 -1.33 11.22 29.35
CA TRP A 75 -1.48 10.09 30.25
C TRP A 75 -2.58 10.29 31.30
N GLU A 76 -3.18 11.48 31.38
CA GLU A 76 -4.26 11.73 32.35
C GLU A 76 -5.53 10.99 31.92
N GLY A 77 -6.00 10.06 32.75
CA GLY A 77 -7.20 9.25 32.48
C GLY A 77 -6.97 7.97 31.68
N ILE A 78 -5.71 7.63 31.37
CA ILE A 78 -5.32 6.29 30.94
C ILE A 78 -4.79 5.57 32.19
N ASP A 79 -5.64 4.76 32.84
CA ASP A 79 -5.21 3.94 33.97
C ASP A 79 -4.21 2.87 33.49
N ALA A 80 -3.03 2.84 34.11
CA ALA A 80 -2.05 1.78 33.95
C ALA A 80 -2.37 0.67 34.96
N GLU A 81 -3.46 -0.07 34.72
CA GLU A 81 -3.73 -1.32 35.46
C GLU A 81 -3.04 -2.52 34.76
#